data_AF-A0A2E8QUN9-F1
#
_entry.id   AF-A0A2E8QUN9-F1
#
_cell.length_a   1.000
_cell.length_b   1.000
_cell.length_c   1.000
_cell.angle_alpha   90.00
_cell.angle_beta   90.00
_cell.angle_gamma   90.00
#
_symmetry.space_group_name_H-M   'P 1'
#
loop_
_entity.id
_entity.type
_entity.pdbx_description
1 polymer ?
#
loop_
_entity_poly.entity_id
_entity_poly.type
_entity_poly.pdbx_seq_one_letter_code
_entity_poly.pdbx_strand_id
1 'polypeptide(L)'
;MRLTEKGAIAHALNIPSMLDVVRLSPRKIFPLGGVELYRQIAVLTEMRSGTEVLAVAAGAGIPLQYFATEFGVNAAGIDIDPSMTVEADSASRELEAGDRLQFQSNSSDSLPYRDDIFDVTIGEIGLANHCDPEDAVSEMVRVTKPDGFVVLVQLVWKAPVEATRKMILSDHLGVRPIMIAEWKRILREVGVGGVRVEDWSGEREVFQPRSIKPFADFWAIFTLAERFTILRRARRRWGLRGVWTTLLREREARRLLTSERVLGLNLICGRKVGTESVYSDRTFKQIDEMVSSEGASLVPELPLDGPEPPLPGEEVLEQAERIRTEDGDSRSSDRAEDQTETAGLPLFGERMTRGKE
;
A
#
# COMPACT_ATOMS: atom_id res chain seq x y z
N MET A 1 9.62 -32.58 9.23
CA MET A 1 8.94 -31.31 8.93
C MET A 1 8.75 -31.28 7.41
N ARG A 2 7.53 -31.51 6.90
CA ARG A 2 7.26 -31.49 5.45
C ARG A 2 6.46 -30.23 5.14
N LEU A 3 7.05 -29.34 4.35
CA LEU A 3 6.32 -28.36 3.57
C LEU A 3 5.27 -29.13 2.74
N THR A 4 4.02 -28.71 2.78
CA THR A 4 3.06 -29.22 1.81
C THR A 4 3.38 -28.61 0.45
N GLU A 5 3.05 -29.30 -0.65
CA GLU A 5 3.25 -28.83 -2.04
C GLU A 5 2.63 -27.46 -2.35
N LYS A 6 1.90 -26.86 -1.40
CA LYS A 6 1.24 -25.55 -1.50
C LYS A 6 1.86 -24.47 -0.61
N GLY A 7 3.08 -24.67 -0.11
CA GLY A 7 3.83 -23.66 0.66
C GLY A 7 3.24 -23.28 2.03
N ALA A 8 1.98 -23.59 2.32
CA ALA A 8 1.44 -23.50 3.66
C ALA A 8 2.27 -24.41 4.57
N ILE A 9 2.78 -23.84 5.67
CA ILE A 9 3.08 -24.62 6.88
C ILE A 9 1.91 -25.59 7.02
N ALA A 10 2.21 -26.85 7.30
CA ALA A 10 1.18 -27.80 7.69
C ALA A 10 0.51 -27.25 8.96
N HIS A 11 -0.47 -26.35 8.80
CA HIS A 11 -1.59 -26.24 9.70
C HIS A 11 -2.01 -27.67 9.89
N ALA A 12 -2.11 -28.12 11.13
CA ALA A 12 -2.87 -29.34 11.38
C ALA A 12 -4.17 -29.14 10.61
N LEU A 13 -4.41 -29.93 9.55
CA LEU A 13 -5.42 -29.71 8.49
C LEU A 13 -6.87 -29.58 9.03
N ASN A 14 -7.04 -29.58 10.36
CA ASN A 14 -8.25 -29.53 11.15
C ASN A 14 -8.31 -28.36 12.16
N ILE A 15 -7.36 -27.40 12.19
CA ILE A 15 -7.38 -26.27 13.14
C ILE A 15 -7.33 -24.93 12.38
N PRO A 16 -8.40 -24.11 12.40
CA PRO A 16 -8.43 -22.83 11.71
C PRO A 16 -7.69 -21.72 12.45
N SER A 17 -7.02 -20.84 11.69
CA SER A 17 -6.48 -19.57 12.18
C SER A 17 -7.55 -18.47 12.25
N MET A 18 -7.22 -17.33 12.88
CA MET A 18 -8.12 -16.17 12.88
C MET A 18 -8.41 -15.66 11.47
N LEU A 19 -7.40 -15.56 10.60
CA LEU A 19 -7.62 -15.12 9.22
C LEU A 19 -8.47 -16.12 8.42
N ASP A 20 -8.33 -17.43 8.65
CA ASP A 20 -9.20 -18.42 8.02
C ASP A 20 -10.67 -18.21 8.37
N VAL A 21 -10.94 -17.78 9.61
CA VAL A 21 -12.32 -17.51 10.06
C VAL A 21 -12.86 -16.22 9.45
N VAL A 22 -12.02 -15.19 9.26
CA VAL A 22 -12.41 -13.98 8.51
C VAL A 22 -12.77 -14.34 7.07
N ARG A 23 -11.99 -15.21 6.42
CA ARG A 23 -12.27 -15.72 5.07
C ARG A 23 -13.60 -16.46 4.95
N LEU A 24 -14.12 -17.02 6.04
CA LEU A 24 -15.43 -17.67 6.05
C LEU A 24 -16.62 -16.71 6.14
N SER A 25 -16.37 -15.41 6.30
CA SER A 25 -17.41 -14.37 6.36
C SER A 25 -18.36 -14.47 5.17
N PRO A 26 -19.68 -14.34 5.37
CA PRO A 26 -20.64 -14.23 4.27
C PRO A 26 -20.64 -12.86 3.61
N ARG A 27 -20.01 -11.85 4.22
CA ARG A 27 -19.82 -10.52 3.64
C ARG A 27 -18.39 -10.33 3.17
N LYS A 28 -18.25 -9.58 2.08
CA LYS A 28 -16.99 -9.01 1.62
C LYS A 28 -16.51 -8.00 2.67
N ILE A 29 -15.46 -8.35 3.40
CA ILE A 29 -14.89 -7.50 4.45
C ILE A 29 -13.59 -6.92 3.91
N PHE A 30 -13.44 -5.59 4.01
CA PHE A 30 -12.16 -4.96 3.72
C PHE A 30 -11.08 -5.52 4.66
N PRO A 31 -9.84 -5.70 4.17
CA PRO A 31 -8.74 -6.09 5.05
C PRO A 31 -8.51 -5.06 6.18
N LEU A 32 -7.62 -5.41 7.11
CA LEU A 32 -7.29 -4.55 8.24
C LEU A 32 -6.87 -3.14 7.77
N GLY A 33 -7.33 -2.12 8.48
CA GLY A 33 -7.20 -0.71 8.08
C GLY A 33 -8.40 -0.18 7.28
N GLY A 34 -9.22 -1.06 6.71
CA GLY A 34 -10.46 -0.68 6.03
C GLY A 34 -10.23 0.15 4.77
N VAL A 35 -11.31 0.67 4.19
CA VAL A 35 -11.27 1.47 2.95
C VAL A 35 -10.35 2.69 3.05
N GLU A 36 -10.17 3.26 4.24
CA GLU A 36 -9.36 4.46 4.45
C GLU A 36 -7.85 4.18 4.29
N LEU A 37 -7.37 3.02 4.73
CA LEU A 37 -5.98 2.61 4.48
C LEU A 37 -5.73 2.47 2.98
N TYR A 38 -6.65 1.84 2.25
CA TYR A 38 -6.52 1.66 0.81
C TYR A 38 -6.65 2.97 0.05
N ARG A 39 -7.55 3.88 0.46
CA ARG A 39 -7.58 5.25 -0.05
C ARG A 39 -6.24 5.96 0.17
N GLN A 40 -5.64 5.84 1.35
CA GLN A 40 -4.31 6.39 1.62
C GLN A 40 -3.25 5.80 0.67
N ILE A 41 -3.28 4.50 0.39
CA ILE A 41 -2.40 3.88 -0.60
C ILE A 41 -2.56 4.56 -1.96
N ALA A 42 -3.80 4.66 -2.45
CA ALA A 42 -4.08 5.27 -3.76
C ALA A 42 -3.56 6.72 -3.86
N VAL A 43 -3.72 7.52 -2.79
CA VAL A 43 -3.20 8.89 -2.72
C VAL A 43 -1.67 8.90 -2.69
N LEU A 44 -1.04 8.09 -1.84
CA LEU A 44 0.43 8.04 -1.70
C LEU A 44 1.12 7.58 -2.99
N THR A 45 0.46 6.72 -3.76
CA THR A 45 0.99 6.17 -5.01
C THR A 45 0.44 6.86 -6.26
N GLU A 46 -0.26 7.99 -6.09
CA GLU A 46 -0.77 8.82 -7.19
C GLU A 46 -1.62 8.03 -8.20
N MET A 47 -2.42 7.08 -7.71
CA MET A 47 -3.29 6.25 -8.57
C MET A 47 -4.25 7.12 -9.36
N ARG A 48 -4.34 6.81 -10.64
CA ARG A 48 -5.24 7.46 -11.60
C ARG A 48 -5.75 6.44 -12.60
N SER A 49 -6.69 6.88 -13.44
CA SER A 49 -7.24 6.02 -14.49
C SER A 49 -6.10 5.46 -15.36
N GLY A 50 -6.10 4.15 -15.56
CA GLY A 50 -5.08 3.43 -16.33
C GLY A 50 -3.77 3.13 -15.59
N THR A 51 -3.62 3.45 -14.30
CA THR A 51 -2.53 2.91 -13.48
C THR A 51 -2.61 1.39 -13.43
N GLU A 52 -1.48 0.69 -13.62
CA GLU A 52 -1.37 -0.76 -13.50
C GLU A 52 -1.02 -1.15 -12.06
N VAL A 53 -1.92 -1.86 -11.38
CA VAL A 53 -1.80 -2.23 -9.96
C VAL A 53 -1.77 -3.74 -9.80
N LEU A 54 -0.82 -4.26 -9.04
CA LEU A 54 -0.80 -5.66 -8.61
C LEU A 54 -0.99 -5.75 -7.11
N ALA A 55 -1.93 -6.58 -6.65
CA ALA A 55 -1.95 -7.04 -5.26
C ALA A 55 -1.49 -8.51 -5.15
N VAL A 56 -0.57 -8.77 -4.23
CA VAL A 56 -0.06 -10.11 -3.91
C VAL A 56 -0.58 -10.51 -2.52
N ALA A 57 -1.04 -11.75 -2.38
CA ALA A 57 -1.91 -12.20 -1.29
C ALA A 57 -3.24 -11.42 -1.27
N ALA A 58 -3.81 -11.20 -2.46
CA ALA A 58 -4.96 -10.31 -2.68
C ALA A 58 -6.27 -10.76 -2.01
N GLY A 59 -6.34 -12.01 -1.53
CA GLY A 59 -7.55 -12.57 -0.97
C GLY A 59 -8.73 -12.47 -1.93
N ALA A 60 -9.87 -11.98 -1.44
CA ALA A 60 -11.10 -11.83 -2.24
C ALA A 60 -11.09 -10.59 -3.16
N GLY A 61 -9.95 -9.89 -3.28
CA GLY A 61 -9.77 -8.80 -4.23
C GLY A 61 -10.50 -7.51 -3.89
N ILE A 62 -11.02 -7.35 -2.67
CA ILE A 62 -11.84 -6.19 -2.26
C ILE A 62 -11.11 -4.85 -2.47
N PRO A 63 -9.82 -4.70 -2.10
CA PRO A 63 -9.08 -3.48 -2.39
C PRO A 63 -8.94 -3.17 -3.88
N LEU A 64 -8.71 -4.20 -4.71
CA LEU A 64 -8.59 -4.02 -6.16
C LEU A 64 -9.91 -3.60 -6.79
N GLN A 65 -11.03 -4.19 -6.35
CA GLN A 65 -12.37 -3.79 -6.76
C GLN A 65 -12.63 -2.31 -6.42
N TYR A 66 -12.21 -1.87 -5.23
CA TYR A 66 -12.26 -0.47 -4.82
C TYR A 66 -11.40 0.43 -5.72
N PHE A 67 -10.14 0.07 -5.99
CA PHE A 67 -9.28 0.86 -6.86
C PHE A 67 -9.80 0.97 -8.28
N ALA A 68 -10.29 -0.12 -8.86
CA ALA A 68 -10.83 -0.12 -10.21
C ALA A 68 -12.08 0.75 -10.32
N THR A 69 -12.95 0.74 -9.30
CA THR A 69 -14.19 1.51 -9.27
C THR A 69 -13.92 3.00 -9.05
N GLU A 70 -13.08 3.35 -8.06
CA GLU A 70 -12.94 4.74 -7.60
C GLU A 70 -11.84 5.51 -8.34
N PHE A 71 -10.78 4.82 -8.78
CA PHE A 71 -9.61 5.43 -9.41
C PHE A 71 -9.45 5.01 -10.88
N GLY A 72 -10.26 4.05 -11.36
CA GLY A 72 -10.23 3.61 -12.75
C GLY A 72 -8.96 2.84 -13.14
N VAL A 73 -8.26 2.25 -12.18
CA VAL A 73 -7.01 1.50 -12.42
C VAL A 73 -7.28 0.17 -13.16
N ASN A 74 -6.24 -0.36 -13.80
CA ASN A 74 -6.18 -1.75 -14.22
C ASN A 74 -5.50 -2.54 -13.11
N ALA A 75 -6.14 -3.62 -12.64
CA ALA A 75 -5.69 -4.30 -11.44
C ALA A 75 -5.64 -5.82 -11.60
N ALA A 76 -4.53 -6.40 -11.13
CA ALA A 76 -4.32 -7.83 -11.07
C ALA A 76 -4.13 -8.29 -9.62
N GLY A 77 -4.69 -9.45 -9.28
CA GLY A 77 -4.59 -10.06 -7.95
C GLY A 77 -4.02 -11.47 -7.99
N ILE A 78 -3.01 -11.72 -7.15
CA ILE A 78 -2.44 -13.04 -6.91
C ILE A 78 -2.76 -13.51 -5.51
N ASP A 79 -3.26 -14.74 -5.37
CA ASP A 79 -3.36 -15.43 -4.08
C ASP A 79 -3.01 -16.91 -4.23
N ILE A 80 -2.36 -17.49 -3.23
CA ILE A 80 -1.98 -18.90 -3.25
C ILE A 80 -3.19 -19.84 -3.09
N ASP A 81 -4.28 -19.36 -2.50
CA ASP A 81 -5.52 -20.14 -2.36
C ASP A 81 -6.42 -19.91 -3.58
N PRO A 82 -6.62 -20.92 -4.46
CA PRO A 82 -7.45 -20.77 -5.64
C PRO A 82 -8.91 -20.43 -5.31
N SER A 83 -9.39 -20.78 -4.12
CA SER A 83 -10.77 -20.44 -3.73
C SER A 83 -10.95 -18.93 -3.55
N MET A 84 -9.91 -18.22 -3.12
CA MET A 84 -9.92 -16.76 -2.98
C MET A 84 -9.95 -16.08 -4.35
N THR A 85 -9.16 -16.55 -5.31
CA THR A 85 -9.12 -15.97 -6.66
C THR A 85 -10.40 -16.25 -7.44
N VAL A 86 -11.01 -17.42 -7.26
CA VAL A 86 -12.33 -17.74 -7.86
C VAL A 86 -13.43 -16.86 -7.26
N GLU A 87 -13.42 -16.64 -5.94
CA GLU A 87 -14.36 -15.72 -5.30
C GLU A 87 -14.16 -14.27 -5.79
N ALA A 88 -12.91 -13.82 -5.88
CA ALA A 88 -12.56 -12.49 -6.37
C ALA A 88 -13.00 -12.28 -7.83
N ASP A 89 -12.73 -13.24 -8.71
CA ASP A 89 -13.14 -13.19 -10.12
C ASP A 89 -14.66 -13.16 -10.27
N SER A 90 -15.37 -14.05 -9.57
CA SER A 90 -16.85 -14.05 -9.57
C SER A 90 -17.41 -12.71 -9.07
N ALA A 91 -16.82 -12.14 -8.03
CA ALA A 91 -17.21 -10.86 -7.46
C ALA A 91 -16.96 -9.69 -8.41
N SER A 92 -15.87 -9.72 -9.17
CA SER A 92 -15.51 -8.64 -10.11
C SER A 92 -16.40 -8.60 -11.33
N ARG A 93 -16.92 -9.75 -11.80
CA ARG A 93 -17.87 -9.80 -12.93
C ARG A 93 -19.21 -9.12 -12.63
N GLU A 94 -19.53 -8.89 -11.37
CA GLU A 94 -20.73 -8.16 -10.95
C GLU A 94 -20.53 -6.62 -10.98
N LEU A 95 -19.31 -6.14 -11.22
CA LEU A 95 -18.95 -4.73 -11.24
C LEU A 95 -18.84 -4.20 -12.67
N GLU A 96 -19.22 -2.95 -12.87
CA GLU A 96 -19.01 -2.25 -14.15
C GLU A 96 -17.52 -2.17 -14.53
N ALA A 97 -16.63 -2.08 -13.53
CA ALA A 97 -15.19 -2.08 -13.71
C ALA A 97 -14.57 -3.50 -13.81
N GLY A 98 -15.40 -4.55 -13.91
CA GLY A 98 -14.97 -5.95 -13.89
C GLY A 98 -13.93 -6.30 -14.95
N ASP A 99 -14.04 -5.72 -16.15
CA ASP A 99 -13.11 -5.95 -17.27
C ASP A 99 -11.67 -5.46 -16.99
N ARG A 100 -11.49 -4.63 -15.95
CA ARG A 100 -10.17 -4.12 -15.52
C ARG A 100 -9.55 -4.96 -14.41
N LEU A 101 -10.21 -6.02 -13.98
CA LEU A 101 -9.82 -6.84 -12.85
C LEU A 101 -9.49 -8.27 -13.29
N GLN A 102 -8.30 -8.75 -12.93
CA GLN A 102 -7.87 -10.11 -13.21
C GLN A 102 -7.35 -10.77 -11.95
N PHE A 103 -7.74 -12.02 -11.71
CA PHE A 103 -7.27 -12.81 -10.57
C PHE A 103 -6.74 -14.15 -11.02
N GLN A 104 -5.61 -14.57 -10.46
CA GLN A 104 -5.06 -15.89 -10.72
C GLN A 104 -4.32 -16.43 -9.51
N SER A 105 -4.34 -17.75 -9.37
CA SER A 105 -3.67 -18.39 -8.24
C SER A 105 -2.20 -18.61 -8.57
N ASN A 106 -1.32 -18.09 -7.73
CA ASN A 106 0.12 -18.34 -7.81
C ASN A 106 0.82 -18.02 -6.47
N SER A 107 2.08 -18.43 -6.35
CA SER A 107 2.93 -18.11 -5.21
C SER A 107 3.50 -16.69 -5.28
N SER A 108 3.65 -16.05 -4.12
CA SER A 108 4.24 -14.71 -3.97
C SER A 108 5.72 -14.61 -4.36
N ASP A 109 6.46 -15.72 -4.34
CA ASP A 109 7.88 -15.83 -4.70
C ASP A 109 8.12 -16.33 -6.14
N SER A 110 7.07 -16.41 -6.96
CA SER A 110 7.17 -16.79 -8.37
C SER A 110 6.03 -16.15 -9.17
N LEU A 111 6.00 -14.82 -9.24
CA LEU A 111 4.91 -14.08 -9.87
C LEU A 111 4.89 -14.31 -11.39
N PRO A 112 3.72 -14.61 -11.99
CA PRO A 112 3.61 -15.03 -13.39
C PRO A 112 3.54 -13.81 -14.35
N TYR A 113 4.36 -12.80 -14.06
CA TYR A 113 4.43 -11.57 -14.85
C TYR A 113 5.87 -11.33 -15.27
N ARG A 114 6.01 -10.68 -16.43
CA ARG A 114 7.31 -10.15 -16.85
C ARG A 114 7.73 -8.97 -15.97
N ASP A 115 8.99 -8.61 -16.07
CA ASP A 115 9.59 -7.49 -15.35
C ASP A 115 8.91 -6.17 -15.76
N ASP A 116 8.91 -5.19 -14.85
CA ASP A 116 8.52 -3.80 -15.12
C ASP A 116 7.12 -3.61 -15.72
N ILE A 117 6.11 -4.27 -15.16
CA ILE A 117 4.71 -4.21 -15.63
C ILE A 117 3.85 -3.25 -14.84
N PHE A 118 3.98 -3.27 -13.52
CA PHE A 118 3.04 -2.59 -12.64
C PHE A 118 3.62 -1.25 -12.18
N ASP A 119 2.78 -0.22 -12.21
CA ASP A 119 3.11 1.08 -11.62
C ASP A 119 3.10 1.01 -10.09
N VAL A 120 2.23 0.15 -9.53
CA VAL A 120 2.11 -0.07 -8.09
C VAL A 120 2.00 -1.56 -7.79
N THR A 121 2.84 -2.08 -6.90
CA THR A 121 2.68 -3.42 -6.32
C THR A 121 2.33 -3.32 -4.83
N ILE A 122 1.37 -4.10 -4.38
CA ILE A 122 0.85 -4.10 -3.02
C ILE A 122 0.96 -5.52 -2.45
N GLY A 123 1.78 -5.68 -1.43
CA GLY A 123 1.95 -6.92 -0.68
C GLY A 123 1.04 -6.91 0.54
N GLU A 124 -0.04 -7.66 0.46
CA GLU A 124 -1.06 -7.72 1.49
C GLU A 124 -0.65 -8.61 2.67
N ILE A 125 -1.45 -8.59 3.73
CA ILE A 125 -1.27 -9.45 4.89
C ILE A 125 -1.28 -10.91 4.42
N GLY A 126 -0.15 -11.59 4.62
CA GLY A 126 0.06 -12.96 4.20
C GLY A 126 1.03 -13.13 3.02
N LEU A 127 1.57 -12.04 2.48
CA LEU A 127 2.60 -12.03 1.43
C LEU A 127 3.70 -13.08 1.63
N ALA A 128 4.24 -13.17 2.85
CA ALA A 128 5.35 -14.06 3.19
C ALA A 128 4.91 -15.23 4.10
N ASN A 129 3.66 -15.69 3.99
CA ASN A 129 3.16 -16.79 4.83
C ASN A 129 3.65 -18.18 4.39
N HIS A 130 4.04 -18.33 3.13
CA HIS A 130 4.43 -19.63 2.55
C HIS A 130 5.82 -19.65 1.91
N CYS A 131 6.48 -18.50 1.79
CA CYS A 131 7.82 -18.33 1.24
C CYS A 131 8.68 -17.41 2.12
N ASP A 132 9.94 -17.25 1.76
CA ASP A 132 10.82 -16.28 2.41
C ASP A 132 10.42 -14.84 2.03
N PRO A 133 10.41 -13.89 2.99
CA PRO A 133 9.95 -12.53 2.74
C PRO A 133 10.86 -11.79 1.74
N GLU A 134 12.15 -12.11 1.70
CA GLU A 134 13.08 -11.54 0.71
C GLU A 134 12.71 -11.96 -0.72
N ASP A 135 12.39 -13.23 -0.95
CA ASP A 135 11.99 -13.74 -2.26
C ASP A 135 10.66 -13.13 -2.73
N ALA A 136 9.68 -13.05 -1.83
CA ALA A 136 8.38 -12.45 -2.15
C ALA A 136 8.50 -10.97 -2.54
N VAL A 137 9.29 -10.20 -1.78
CA VAL A 137 9.49 -8.77 -2.08
C VAL A 137 10.37 -8.60 -3.32
N SER A 138 11.37 -9.46 -3.53
CA SER A 138 12.19 -9.46 -4.75
C SER A 138 11.34 -9.62 -6.01
N GLU A 139 10.40 -10.58 -6.00
CA GLU A 139 9.46 -10.76 -7.11
C GLU A 139 8.53 -9.56 -7.31
N MET A 140 8.03 -8.96 -6.23
CA MET A 140 7.25 -7.73 -6.32
C MET A 140 8.06 -6.60 -6.97
N VAL A 141 9.32 -6.40 -6.55
CA VAL A 141 10.21 -5.38 -7.13
C VAL A 141 10.50 -5.68 -8.60
N ARG A 142 10.73 -6.96 -8.96
CA ARG A 142 10.98 -7.37 -10.35
C ARG A 142 9.85 -6.93 -11.27
N VAL A 143 8.60 -7.19 -10.89
CA VAL A 143 7.41 -6.88 -11.73
C VAL A 143 6.97 -5.41 -11.61
N THR A 144 7.49 -4.65 -10.65
CA THR A 144 7.26 -3.20 -10.52
C THR A 144 8.14 -2.45 -11.53
N LYS A 145 7.58 -1.48 -12.26
CA LYS A 145 8.33 -0.59 -13.14
C LYS A 145 9.42 0.20 -12.41
N PRO A 146 10.49 0.66 -13.08
CA PRO A 146 11.41 1.64 -12.51
C PRO A 146 10.64 2.87 -12.00
N ASP A 147 11.02 3.39 -10.84
CA ASP A 147 10.34 4.48 -10.11
C ASP A 147 8.88 4.19 -9.68
N GLY A 148 8.38 2.99 -9.98
CA GLY A 148 7.09 2.49 -9.52
C GLY A 148 7.08 2.24 -8.02
N PHE A 149 5.87 2.16 -7.45
CA PHE A 149 5.67 2.03 -6.01
C PHE A 149 5.63 0.57 -5.57
N VAL A 150 6.33 0.29 -4.47
CA VAL A 150 6.26 -0.99 -3.75
C VAL A 150 5.66 -0.71 -2.38
N VAL A 151 4.49 -1.29 -2.13
CA VAL A 151 3.69 -1.05 -0.93
C VAL A 151 3.48 -2.36 -0.18
N LEU A 152 3.66 -2.36 1.14
CA LEU A 152 3.38 -3.50 2.00
C LEU A 152 2.37 -3.09 3.07
N VAL A 153 1.30 -3.87 3.21
CA VAL A 153 0.33 -3.77 4.30
C VAL A 153 0.53 -4.98 5.21
N GLN A 154 1.23 -4.80 6.32
CA GLN A 154 1.73 -5.92 7.11
C GLN A 154 1.39 -5.80 8.59
N LEU A 155 1.09 -6.95 9.19
CA LEU A 155 1.16 -7.09 10.63
C LEU A 155 2.62 -7.18 11.05
N VAL A 156 3.01 -6.39 12.05
CA VAL A 156 4.39 -6.29 12.53
C VAL A 156 4.48 -6.49 14.03
N TRP A 157 5.58 -7.08 14.49
CA TRP A 157 5.90 -7.09 15.91
C TRP A 157 6.35 -5.69 16.35
N LYS A 158 5.72 -5.13 17.38
CA LYS A 158 6.08 -3.82 17.98
C LYS A 158 7.21 -3.91 18.99
N ALA A 159 7.47 -5.10 19.52
CA ALA A 159 8.51 -5.40 20.48
C ALA A 159 9.12 -6.78 20.21
N PRO A 160 10.35 -7.05 20.67
CA PRO A 160 10.92 -8.40 20.61
C PRO A 160 10.00 -9.40 21.33
N VAL A 161 9.72 -10.50 20.67
CA VAL A 161 8.90 -11.60 21.19
C VAL A 161 9.75 -12.87 21.20
N GLU A 162 9.67 -13.64 22.29
CA GLU A 162 10.34 -14.93 22.40
C GLU A 162 9.92 -15.87 21.27
N ALA A 163 10.85 -16.69 20.75
CA ALA A 163 10.64 -17.55 19.59
C ALA A 163 9.43 -18.49 19.74
N THR A 164 9.27 -19.14 20.89
CA THR A 164 8.13 -20.02 21.19
C THR A 164 6.80 -19.27 21.09
N ARG A 165 6.78 -18.04 21.63
CA ARG A 165 5.59 -17.19 21.63
C ARG A 165 5.27 -16.64 20.25
N LYS A 166 6.29 -16.27 19.45
CA LYS A 166 6.10 -15.92 18.03
C LYS A 166 5.42 -17.05 17.28
N MET A 167 5.91 -18.29 17.44
CA MET A 167 5.36 -19.46 16.77
C MET A 167 3.88 -19.68 17.12
N ILE A 168 3.52 -19.64 18.40
CA ILE A 168 2.13 -19.82 18.85
C ILE A 168 1.22 -18.72 18.29
N LEU A 169 1.66 -17.46 18.39
CA LEU A 169 0.86 -16.34 17.89
C LEU A 169 0.71 -16.36 16.37
N SER A 170 1.77 -16.70 15.66
CA SER A 170 1.73 -16.84 14.20
C SER A 170 0.76 -17.93 13.77
N ASP A 171 0.77 -19.09 14.44
CA ASP A 171 -0.17 -20.18 14.15
C ASP A 171 -1.63 -19.80 14.48
N HIS A 172 -1.85 -19.07 15.58
CA HIS A 172 -3.19 -18.59 15.95
C HIS A 172 -3.73 -17.55 14.97
N LEU A 173 -2.89 -16.62 14.53
CA LEU A 173 -3.27 -15.57 13.60
C LEU A 173 -3.38 -16.07 12.16
N GLY A 174 -2.57 -17.07 11.78
CA GLY A 174 -2.41 -17.50 10.39
C GLY A 174 -1.51 -16.57 9.59
N VAL A 175 -0.61 -15.85 10.27
CA VAL A 175 0.37 -14.96 9.64
C VAL A 175 1.75 -15.09 10.28
N ARG A 176 2.79 -14.68 9.55
CA ARG A 176 4.16 -14.56 10.06
C ARG A 176 4.59 -13.09 10.15
N PRO A 177 4.19 -12.35 11.20
CA PRO A 177 4.65 -10.98 11.38
C PRO A 177 6.16 -10.95 11.52
N ILE A 178 6.79 -9.92 10.97
CA ILE A 178 8.20 -9.61 11.19
C ILE A 178 8.34 -8.19 11.74
N MET A 179 9.52 -7.84 12.24
CA MET A 179 9.76 -6.50 12.78
C MET A 179 9.82 -5.48 11.64
N ILE A 180 9.42 -4.23 11.91
CA ILE A 180 9.53 -3.16 10.90
C ILE A 180 10.98 -2.90 10.43
N ALA A 181 11.95 -3.08 11.33
CA ALA A 181 13.38 -2.95 10.99
C ALA A 181 13.81 -3.99 9.95
N GLU A 182 13.23 -5.19 10.02
CA GLU A 182 13.51 -6.28 9.09
C GLU A 182 12.88 -6.01 7.73
N TRP A 183 11.61 -5.57 7.67
CA TRP A 183 10.99 -5.11 6.41
C TRP A 183 11.80 -4.00 5.73
N LYS A 184 12.26 -3.00 6.49
CA LYS A 184 13.09 -1.91 5.95
C LYS A 184 14.42 -2.42 5.39
N ARG A 185 15.04 -3.40 6.05
CA ARG A 185 16.27 -4.03 5.57
C ARG A 185 16.02 -4.74 4.24
N ILE A 186 15.02 -5.62 4.20
CA ILE A 186 14.65 -6.39 3.01
C ILE A 186 14.39 -5.46 1.83
N LEU A 187 13.51 -4.47 2.00
CA LEU A 187 13.17 -3.50 0.96
C LEU A 187 14.41 -2.78 0.41
N ARG A 188 15.33 -2.35 1.29
CA ARG A 188 16.56 -1.68 0.86
C ARG A 188 17.47 -2.61 0.06
N GLU A 189 17.65 -3.85 0.51
CA GLU A 189 18.54 -4.82 -0.13
C GLU A 189 18.05 -5.20 -1.53
N VAL A 190 16.73 -5.27 -1.74
CA VAL A 190 16.15 -5.56 -3.06
C VAL A 190 15.98 -4.30 -3.94
N GLY A 191 16.53 -3.15 -3.55
CA GLY A 191 16.54 -1.94 -4.38
C GLY A 191 15.31 -1.05 -4.26
N VAL A 192 14.61 -1.06 -3.12
CA VAL A 192 13.53 -0.10 -2.82
C VAL A 192 14.07 1.07 -1.99
N GLY A 193 13.97 2.27 -2.56
CA GLY A 193 14.37 3.53 -1.95
C GLY A 193 13.18 4.32 -1.40
N GLY A 194 13.48 5.40 -0.67
CA GLY A 194 12.45 6.34 -0.19
C GLY A 194 11.40 5.73 0.75
N VAL A 195 11.79 4.72 1.54
CA VAL A 195 10.84 3.94 2.36
C VAL A 195 10.22 4.80 3.47
N ARG A 196 8.92 5.03 3.33
CA ARG A 196 8.03 5.69 4.30
C ARG A 196 7.18 4.65 5.01
N VAL A 197 6.97 4.82 6.31
CA VAL A 197 6.22 3.89 7.16
C VAL A 197 5.17 4.67 7.95
N GLU A 198 3.92 4.23 7.85
CA GLU A 198 2.81 4.73 8.66
C GLU A 198 2.35 3.61 9.62
N ASP A 199 2.22 3.95 10.91
CA ASP A 199 1.66 3.06 11.93
C ASP A 199 0.13 3.23 11.95
N TRP A 200 -0.58 2.17 11.59
CA TRP A 200 -2.05 2.06 11.57
C TRP A 200 -2.59 1.21 12.74
N SER A 201 -1.77 0.96 13.77
CA SER A 201 -2.14 0.20 14.98
C SER A 201 -2.79 1.03 16.09
N GLY A 202 -2.88 2.35 15.92
CA GLY A 202 -3.38 3.31 16.90
C GLY A 202 -4.50 4.22 16.39
N GLU A 203 -5.31 4.70 17.33
CA GLU A 203 -6.48 5.58 17.25
C GLU A 203 -6.31 6.81 16.34
N ARG A 204 -6.71 6.74 15.06
CA ARG A 204 -7.28 7.93 14.37
C ARG A 204 -8.70 8.18 14.93
N GLU A 205 -8.80 8.49 16.23
CA GLU A 205 -10.07 8.63 16.97
C GLU A 205 -10.76 9.99 16.81
N VAL A 206 -10.14 10.98 16.19
CA VAL A 206 -10.70 12.35 16.22
C VAL A 206 -11.93 12.53 15.30
N PHE A 207 -12.20 11.59 14.37
CA PHE A 207 -13.30 11.75 13.39
C PHE A 207 -14.17 10.51 13.10
N GLN A 208 -14.05 9.38 13.82
CA GLN A 208 -14.66 8.11 13.35
C GLN A 208 -15.48 7.35 14.41
N PRO A 209 -16.83 7.34 14.31
CA PRO A 209 -17.70 6.61 15.25
C PRO A 209 -17.73 5.07 15.08
N ARG A 210 -16.91 4.48 14.20
CA ARG A 210 -17.01 3.05 13.82
C ARG A 210 -15.66 2.33 13.62
N SER A 211 -14.59 2.76 14.28
CA SER A 211 -13.32 2.01 14.25
C SER A 211 -13.45 0.73 15.09
N ILE A 212 -13.52 -0.43 14.43
CA ILE A 212 -13.43 -1.72 15.12
C ILE A 212 -11.97 -1.90 15.53
N LYS A 213 -11.70 -1.94 16.84
CA LYS A 213 -10.37 -2.23 17.37
C LYS A 213 -9.88 -3.55 16.75
N PRO A 214 -8.77 -3.57 16.00
CA PRO A 214 -8.39 -4.73 15.17
C PRO A 214 -8.19 -6.03 15.94
N PHE A 215 -8.09 -5.96 17.28
CA PHE A 215 -7.85 -7.12 18.15
C PHE A 215 -8.65 -7.17 19.46
N ALA A 216 -9.59 -6.26 19.72
CA ALA A 216 -10.31 -6.23 21.01
C ALA A 216 -11.50 -7.20 21.06
N ASP A 217 -12.23 -7.33 19.95
CA ASP A 217 -13.33 -8.28 19.79
C ASP A 217 -13.37 -8.79 18.35
N PHE A 218 -12.71 -9.91 18.07
CA PHE A 218 -12.73 -10.54 16.75
C PHE A 218 -14.16 -10.76 16.23
N TRP A 219 -15.07 -11.21 17.11
CA TRP A 219 -16.48 -11.36 16.74
C TRP A 219 -17.27 -10.06 16.66
N ALA A 220 -16.77 -8.91 17.15
CA ALA A 220 -17.47 -7.63 16.99
C ALA A 220 -17.54 -7.19 15.52
N ILE A 221 -16.69 -7.74 14.66
CA ILE A 221 -16.75 -7.56 13.21
C ILE A 221 -18.04 -8.20 12.63
N PHE A 222 -18.61 -9.20 13.31
CA PHE A 222 -19.71 -10.01 12.81
C PHE A 222 -20.99 -9.83 13.65
N THR A 223 -22.11 -9.58 12.98
CA THR A 223 -23.46 -9.68 13.55
C THR A 223 -23.79 -11.12 13.95
N LEU A 224 -24.73 -11.34 14.87
CA LEU A 224 -25.12 -12.67 15.33
C LEU A 224 -25.46 -13.64 14.17
N ALA A 225 -26.19 -13.18 13.15
CA ALA A 225 -26.54 -13.99 11.97
C ALA A 225 -25.30 -14.41 11.15
N GLU A 226 -24.32 -13.52 11.02
CA GLU A 226 -23.04 -13.82 10.36
C GLU A 226 -22.23 -14.81 11.16
N ARG A 227 -22.20 -14.69 12.50
CA ARG A 227 -21.55 -15.66 13.38
C ARG A 227 -22.11 -17.06 13.17
N PHE A 228 -23.44 -17.21 13.14
CA PHE A 228 -24.06 -18.51 12.83
C PHE A 228 -23.66 -19.05 11.46
N THR A 229 -23.57 -18.18 10.45
CA THR A 229 -23.18 -18.57 9.09
C THR A 229 -21.71 -19.01 9.03
N ILE A 230 -20.81 -18.27 9.68
CA ILE A 230 -19.40 -18.59 9.82
C ILE A 230 -19.23 -19.92 10.55
N LEU A 231 -19.91 -20.12 11.69
CA LEU A 231 -19.86 -21.38 12.45
C LEU A 231 -20.41 -22.56 11.63
N ARG A 232 -21.45 -22.35 10.82
CA ARG A 232 -21.99 -23.36 9.91
C ARG A 232 -20.99 -23.73 8.81
N ARG A 233 -20.33 -22.73 8.20
CA ARG A 233 -19.28 -22.94 7.18
C ARG A 233 -18.04 -23.61 7.79
N ALA A 234 -17.61 -23.17 8.97
CA ALA A 234 -16.52 -23.77 9.74
C ALA A 234 -16.82 -25.23 10.09
N ARG A 235 -18.06 -25.55 10.52
CA ARG A 235 -18.48 -26.95 10.75
C ARG A 235 -18.42 -27.79 9.49
N ARG A 236 -18.80 -27.24 8.33
CA ARG A 236 -18.72 -27.95 7.05
C ARG A 236 -17.27 -28.19 6.62
N ARG A 237 -16.36 -27.26 6.91
CA ARG A 237 -14.97 -27.33 6.46
C ARG A 237 -14.03 -28.07 7.42
N TRP A 238 -14.22 -27.95 8.72
CA TRP A 238 -13.33 -28.49 9.76
C TRP A 238 -14.03 -29.32 10.85
N GLY A 239 -15.34 -29.59 10.68
CA GLY A 239 -16.12 -30.36 11.64
C GLY A 239 -16.38 -29.63 12.97
N LEU A 240 -16.96 -30.35 13.95
CA LEU A 240 -17.25 -29.79 15.27
C LEU A 240 -15.98 -29.43 16.06
N ARG A 241 -14.89 -30.18 15.87
CA ARG A 241 -13.60 -29.89 16.50
C ARG A 241 -13.02 -28.55 16.03
N GLY A 242 -13.08 -28.25 14.73
CA GLY A 242 -12.66 -26.97 14.17
C GLY A 242 -13.47 -25.77 14.68
N VAL A 243 -14.77 -25.96 14.90
CA VAL A 243 -15.63 -24.91 15.49
C VAL A 243 -15.24 -24.60 16.94
N TRP A 244 -14.99 -25.65 17.74
CA TRP A 244 -14.53 -25.47 19.13
C TRP A 244 -13.15 -24.80 19.20
N THR A 245 -12.23 -25.14 18.29
CA THR A 245 -10.90 -24.49 18.25
C THR A 245 -10.97 -23.04 17.80
N THR A 246 -11.86 -22.66 16.86
CA THR A 246 -12.14 -21.25 16.54
C THR A 246 -12.54 -20.45 17.79
N LEU A 247 -13.45 -20.99 18.60
CA LEU A 247 -13.93 -20.34 19.83
C LEU A 247 -12.85 -20.29 20.92
N LEU A 248 -12.01 -21.33 21.04
CA LEU A 248 -10.91 -21.37 22.00
C LEU A 248 -9.78 -20.40 21.63
N ARG A 249 -9.36 -20.38 20.36
CA ARG A 249 -8.33 -19.48 19.85
C ARG A 249 -8.74 -18.03 19.97
N GLU A 250 -10.02 -17.71 19.84
CA GLU A 250 -10.50 -16.35 20.06
C GLU A 250 -10.22 -15.87 21.50
N ARG A 251 -10.51 -16.70 22.51
CA ARG A 251 -10.22 -16.35 23.92
C ARG A 251 -8.72 -16.21 24.17
N GLU A 252 -7.92 -17.07 23.55
CA GLU A 252 -6.47 -17.11 23.73
C GLU A 252 -5.77 -15.96 22.99
N ALA A 253 -6.14 -15.72 21.74
CA ALA A 253 -5.69 -14.58 20.94
C ALA A 253 -6.12 -13.26 21.59
N ARG A 254 -7.36 -13.14 22.08
CA ARG A 254 -7.80 -11.98 22.88
C ARG A 254 -6.90 -11.79 24.10
N ARG A 255 -6.67 -12.84 24.91
CA ARG A 255 -5.78 -12.74 26.08
C ARG A 255 -4.37 -12.28 25.72
N LEU A 256 -3.84 -12.72 24.58
CA LEU A 256 -2.47 -12.40 24.14
C LEU A 256 -2.33 -11.06 23.42
N LEU A 257 -3.37 -10.61 22.70
CA LEU A 257 -3.39 -9.37 21.92
C LEU A 257 -3.82 -8.17 22.76
N THR A 258 -4.76 -8.36 23.69
CA THR A 258 -5.31 -7.29 24.54
C THR A 258 -4.38 -6.92 25.70
N SER A 259 -3.48 -7.83 26.14
CA SER A 259 -2.63 -7.59 27.31
C SER A 259 -1.35 -6.80 27.02
N GLU A 260 -0.79 -6.87 25.80
CA GLU A 260 0.57 -6.34 25.57
C GLU A 260 0.79 -5.52 24.28
N ARG A 261 -0.25 -5.29 23.45
CA ARG A 261 -0.14 -4.48 22.19
C ARG A 261 1.10 -4.84 21.34
N VAL A 262 1.44 -6.13 21.30
CA VAL A 262 2.69 -6.61 20.68
C VAL A 262 2.63 -6.59 19.15
N LEU A 263 1.44 -6.41 18.58
CA LEU A 263 1.20 -6.39 17.14
C LEU A 263 0.74 -5.01 16.68
N GLY A 264 1.35 -4.55 15.59
CA GLY A 264 0.95 -3.36 14.86
C GLY A 264 0.48 -3.71 13.45
N LEU A 265 -0.25 -2.79 12.84
CA LEU A 265 -0.57 -2.79 11.42
C LEU A 265 0.22 -1.63 10.82
N ASN A 266 1.09 -1.93 9.85
CA ASN A 266 1.92 -0.91 9.22
C ASN A 266 1.64 -0.87 7.72
N LEU A 267 1.57 0.36 7.20
CA LEU A 267 1.67 0.65 5.79
C LEU A 267 3.11 1.07 5.50
N ILE A 268 3.80 0.31 4.66
CA ILE A 268 5.18 0.58 4.25
C ILE A 268 5.13 0.89 2.75
N CYS A 269 5.65 2.02 2.33
CA CYS A 269 5.64 2.42 0.92
C CYS A 269 7.03 2.91 0.53
N GLY A 270 7.56 2.41 -0.57
CA GLY A 270 8.81 2.88 -1.17
C GLY A 270 8.71 2.88 -2.69
N ARG A 271 9.79 3.24 -3.37
CA ARG A 271 9.89 3.19 -4.83
C ARG A 271 11.02 2.27 -5.27
N LYS A 272 10.81 1.54 -6.36
CA LYS A 272 11.89 0.81 -7.02
C LYS A 272 12.91 1.81 -7.54
N VAL A 273 14.15 1.68 -7.11
CA VAL A 273 15.24 2.55 -7.57
C VAL A 273 15.58 2.18 -9.02
N GLY A 274 15.46 3.15 -9.92
CA GLY A 274 15.85 2.97 -11.32
C GLY A 274 17.34 2.64 -11.46
N THR A 275 17.68 1.83 -12.47
CA THR A 275 19.06 1.35 -12.74
C THR A 275 20.09 2.47 -12.89
N GLU A 276 19.68 3.69 -13.26
CA GLU A 276 20.57 4.85 -13.40
C GLU A 276 21.14 5.37 -12.07
N SER A 277 20.40 5.23 -10.95
CA SER A 277 20.86 5.70 -9.63
C SER A 277 21.94 4.81 -9.01
N VAL A 278 22.01 3.54 -9.41
CA VAL A 278 23.03 2.60 -8.90
C VAL A 278 24.39 2.86 -9.57
N TYR A 279 24.38 3.42 -10.79
CA TYR A 279 25.61 3.78 -11.51
C TYR A 279 26.23 5.09 -10.99
N SER A 280 25.41 6.05 -10.55
CA SER A 280 25.92 7.29 -9.94
C SER A 280 26.66 7.00 -8.62
N ASP A 281 26.14 6.10 -7.78
CA ASP A 281 26.80 5.75 -6.50
C ASP A 281 28.11 4.97 -6.68
N ARG A 282 28.22 4.14 -7.73
CA ARG A 282 29.50 3.50 -8.09
C ARG A 282 30.52 4.49 -8.64
N THR A 283 30.06 5.51 -9.38
CA THR A 283 30.94 6.56 -9.90
C THR A 283 31.50 7.41 -8.77
N PHE A 284 30.68 7.76 -7.77
CA PHE A 284 31.17 8.48 -6.60
C PHE A 284 32.14 7.64 -5.74
N LYS A 285 31.89 6.35 -5.53
CA LYS A 285 32.84 5.47 -4.82
C LYS A 285 34.16 5.29 -5.56
N GLN A 286 34.15 5.18 -6.89
CA GLN A 286 35.38 5.10 -7.68
C GLN A 286 36.15 6.42 -7.69
N ILE A 287 35.47 7.56 -7.71
CA ILE A 287 36.10 8.87 -7.60
C ILE A 287 36.71 9.05 -6.21
N ASP A 288 36.03 8.66 -5.14
CA ASP A 288 36.53 8.80 -3.77
C ASP A 288 37.71 7.84 -3.47
N GLU A 289 37.71 6.64 -4.07
CA GLU A 289 38.84 5.70 -4.03
C GLU A 289 40.04 6.15 -4.89
N MET A 290 39.80 6.81 -6.05
CA MET A 290 40.87 7.42 -6.84
C MET A 290 41.47 8.65 -6.14
N VAL A 291 40.64 9.51 -5.54
CA VAL A 291 41.08 10.70 -4.79
C VAL A 291 41.79 10.33 -3.48
N SER A 292 41.51 9.16 -2.90
CA SER A 292 42.19 8.66 -1.70
C SER A 292 43.50 7.89 -1.98
N SER A 293 43.70 7.40 -3.21
CA SER A 293 44.91 6.66 -3.61
C SER A 293 45.96 7.52 -4.28
N GLU A 294 45.58 8.65 -4.89
CA GLU A 294 46.51 9.69 -5.32
C GLU A 294 46.68 10.74 -4.22
N GLY A 295 47.57 10.44 -3.28
CA GLY A 295 47.97 11.35 -2.22
C GLY A 295 48.44 12.70 -2.77
N ALA A 296 47.91 13.76 -2.16
CA ALA A 296 48.47 15.09 -1.99
C ALA A 296 49.85 15.32 -2.63
N SER A 297 49.87 15.84 -3.85
CA SER A 297 50.85 16.84 -4.31
C SER A 297 50.46 17.29 -5.71
N LEU A 298 50.35 18.61 -5.88
CA LEU A 298 50.32 19.43 -7.11
C LEU A 298 49.11 20.38 -7.12
N VAL A 299 49.18 21.39 -6.27
CA VAL A 299 48.65 22.70 -6.65
C VAL A 299 49.69 23.29 -7.60
N PRO A 300 49.38 23.54 -8.88
CA PRO A 300 50.23 24.41 -9.68
C PRO A 300 49.97 25.84 -9.18
N GLU A 301 51.02 26.52 -8.68
CA GLU A 301 50.99 27.97 -8.54
C GLU A 301 50.65 28.58 -9.91
N LEU A 302 49.47 29.19 -10.01
CA LEU A 302 49.09 29.99 -11.16
C LEU A 302 49.96 31.26 -11.19
N PRO A 303 50.51 31.67 -12.35
CA PRO A 303 51.23 32.94 -12.47
C PRO A 303 50.29 34.10 -12.16
N LEU A 304 50.65 34.91 -11.16
CA LEU A 304 50.06 36.23 -10.90
C LEU A 304 50.56 37.22 -11.96
N ASP A 305 50.06 37.11 -13.19
CA ASP A 305 50.10 38.20 -14.18
C ASP A 305 49.15 37.86 -15.34
N GLY A 306 47.90 38.27 -15.20
CA GLY A 306 46.85 38.24 -16.24
C GLY A 306 45.74 39.22 -15.84
N PRO A 307 45.09 39.89 -16.80
CA PRO A 307 44.12 40.94 -16.48
C PRO A 307 42.92 40.38 -15.70
N GLU A 308 42.54 41.10 -14.65
CA GLU A 308 41.41 40.81 -13.77
C GLU A 308 40.12 40.57 -14.58
N PRO A 309 39.35 39.51 -14.33
CA PRO A 309 38.03 39.35 -14.95
C PRO A 309 37.06 40.39 -14.37
N PRO A 310 36.16 40.96 -15.19
CA PRO A 310 35.26 42.01 -14.74
C PRO A 310 34.25 41.46 -13.72
N LEU A 311 34.02 42.26 -12.67
CA LEU A 311 32.99 42.04 -11.66
C LEU A 311 31.59 42.05 -12.30
N PRO A 312 30.68 41.13 -11.95
CA PRO A 312 29.31 41.20 -12.45
C PRO A 312 28.51 42.23 -11.65
N GLY A 313 28.21 43.36 -12.29
CA GLY A 313 27.26 44.37 -11.82
C GLY A 313 26.80 45.25 -12.99
N GLU A 314 25.49 45.47 -13.07
CA GLU A 314 24.84 46.58 -13.80
C GLU A 314 24.79 46.55 -15.34
N GLU A 315 24.24 45.51 -15.97
CA GLU A 315 23.75 45.64 -17.36
C GLU A 315 22.34 45.08 -17.62
N VAL A 316 21.59 44.69 -16.57
CA VAL A 316 20.21 44.19 -16.72
C VAL A 316 19.13 45.26 -16.45
N LEU A 317 19.52 46.49 -16.07
CA LEU A 317 18.55 47.54 -15.72
C LEU A 317 18.24 48.56 -16.83
N GLU A 318 19.05 48.67 -17.90
CA GLU A 318 18.77 49.62 -18.98
C GLU A 318 17.79 49.10 -20.07
N GLN A 319 17.50 47.80 -20.12
CA GLN A 319 16.52 47.23 -21.06
C GLN A 319 15.09 47.21 -20.49
N ALA A 320 14.91 47.38 -19.18
CA ALA A 320 13.59 47.41 -18.54
C ALA A 320 12.94 48.82 -18.51
N GLU A 321 13.72 49.89 -18.70
CA GLU A 321 13.20 51.28 -18.68
C GLU A 321 12.84 51.84 -20.07
N ARG A 322 13.24 51.21 -21.17
CA ARG A 322 12.86 51.63 -22.53
C ARG A 322 11.50 51.14 -23.01
N ILE A 323 10.80 50.30 -22.23
CA ILE A 323 9.44 49.82 -22.55
C ILE A 323 8.37 50.68 -21.82
N ARG A 324 8.76 51.64 -20.97
CA ARG A 324 7.82 52.48 -20.20
C ARG A 324 7.55 53.87 -20.77
N THR A 325 8.10 54.21 -21.93
CA THR A 325 7.97 55.56 -22.50
C THR A 325 7.58 55.49 -23.97
N GLU A 326 6.45 54.86 -24.29
CA GLU A 326 5.74 55.03 -25.55
C GLU A 326 4.34 54.39 -25.40
N ASP A 327 3.45 55.10 -24.70
CA ASP A 327 2.02 55.15 -25.01
C ASP A 327 1.37 56.19 -24.08
N GLY A 328 1.38 57.43 -24.58
CA GLY A 328 0.67 58.55 -24.00
C GLY A 328 -0.31 59.12 -25.02
N ASP A 329 -1.59 59.08 -24.66
CA ASP A 329 -2.60 60.11 -24.89
C ASP A 329 -3.59 59.94 -26.07
N SER A 330 -4.83 59.52 -25.73
CA SER A 330 -6.03 60.12 -26.29
C SER A 330 -7.28 59.95 -25.39
N ARG A 331 -7.59 61.01 -24.65
CA ARG A 331 -8.91 61.69 -24.47
C ARG A 331 -10.21 60.93 -24.10
N SER A 332 -10.82 61.50 -23.05
CA SER A 332 -12.21 61.99 -22.87
C SER A 332 -13.29 61.17 -22.14
N SER A 333 -13.63 61.70 -20.96
CA SER A 333 -14.96 62.10 -20.43
C SER A 333 -16.06 61.09 -20.06
N ASP A 334 -16.61 61.37 -18.87
CA ASP A 334 -18.00 61.29 -18.42
C ASP A 334 -18.55 60.01 -17.73
N ARG A 335 -18.73 60.17 -16.41
CA ARG A 335 -19.95 60.03 -15.59
C ARG A 335 -21.01 58.97 -15.94
N ALA A 336 -21.40 58.29 -14.86
CA ALA A 336 -22.77 58.01 -14.37
C ALA A 336 -23.18 56.53 -14.27
N GLU A 337 -23.61 56.20 -13.05
CA GLU A 337 -24.58 55.20 -12.60
C GLU A 337 -25.38 54.45 -13.68
N ASP A 338 -25.45 53.12 -13.59
CA ASP A 338 -26.74 52.44 -13.57
C ASP A 338 -26.65 51.06 -12.89
N GLN A 339 -27.74 50.73 -12.21
CA GLN A 339 -28.03 49.49 -11.51
C GLN A 339 -28.32 48.37 -12.51
N THR A 340 -28.14 47.11 -12.13
CA THR A 340 -29.15 46.06 -12.38
C THR A 340 -28.85 44.78 -11.60
N GLU A 341 -29.92 44.28 -10.99
CA GLU A 341 -30.05 43.02 -10.27
C GLU A 341 -29.92 41.80 -11.18
N THR A 342 -29.51 40.66 -10.61
CA THR A 342 -30.15 39.32 -10.77
C THR A 342 -29.34 38.30 -9.94
N ALA A 343 -29.85 37.78 -8.81
CA ALA A 343 -30.60 36.52 -8.70
C ALA A 343 -29.94 35.39 -9.55
N GLY A 344 -29.25 34.39 -9.02
CA GLY A 344 -29.68 33.43 -7.99
C GLY A 344 -30.12 32.13 -8.67
N LEU A 345 -29.29 31.09 -8.70
CA LEU A 345 -29.63 29.71 -9.11
C LEU A 345 -28.68 28.67 -8.45
N PRO A 346 -29.12 27.41 -8.24
CA PRO A 346 -29.20 26.85 -6.90
C PRO A 346 -28.46 25.51 -6.71
N LEU A 347 -28.29 25.21 -5.42
CA LEU A 347 -27.86 23.97 -4.81
C LEU A 347 -28.97 22.90 -4.82
N PHE A 348 -28.57 21.65 -5.00
CA PHE A 348 -29.25 20.38 -4.65
C PHE A 348 -30.70 20.13 -5.15
N GLY A 349 -30.82 19.20 -6.11
CA GLY A 349 -32.07 18.52 -6.45
C GLY A 349 -32.27 17.25 -5.61
N GLU A 350 -33.40 17.22 -4.90
CA GLU A 350 -33.87 16.11 -4.07
C GLU A 350 -34.46 14.92 -4.86
N ARG A 351 -34.53 13.81 -4.13
CA ARG A 351 -35.27 12.57 -4.38
C ARG A 351 -36.70 12.79 -4.87
N MET A 352 -37.14 11.93 -5.79
CA MET A 352 -38.56 11.61 -5.99
C MET A 352 -38.77 10.10 -5.90
N THR A 353 -39.69 9.76 -4.99
CA THR A 353 -40.35 8.49 -4.78
C THR A 353 -41.25 8.12 -5.96
N ARG A 354 -41.40 6.82 -6.26
CA ARG A 354 -42.64 6.27 -6.82
C ARG A 354 -42.92 4.90 -6.22
N GLY A 355 -44.11 4.77 -5.64
CA GLY A 355 -44.72 3.49 -5.28
C GLY A 355 -45.83 3.13 -6.26
N LYS A 356 -46.10 1.83 -6.33
CA LYS A 356 -47.33 1.10 -6.73
C LYS A 356 -48.10 1.59 -7.96
N GLU A 357 -48.12 0.75 -9.00
CA GLU A 357 -49.24 -0.18 -9.29
C GLU A 357 -48.69 -1.49 -9.84
#